data_AF-A0A2G1XZR3-F1
#
_entry.id   AF-A0A2G1XZR3-F1
#
_cell.length_a   1.000
_cell.length_b   1.000
_cell.length_c   1.000
_cell.angle_alpha   90.00
_cell.angle_beta   90.00
_cell.angle_gamma   90.00
#
_symmetry.space_group_name_H-M   'P 1'
#
loop_
_entity.id
_entity.type
_entity.pdbx_description
1 polymer ?
#
loop_
_entity_poly.entity_id
_entity_poly.type
_entity_poly.pdbx_seq_one_letter_code
_entity_poly.pdbx_strand_id
1 'polypeptide(L)'
;MSLTKEEVNKEAISTFLAYNGITPETAMGYHKFEVAYHVGDTRIFREMTPVIFNIHTPSDINVVLPEINDIEFETQLKITQQNFHFDDDNETLVIIGDESTKHNQNYKILIHSLYLD
;
A
#
# COMPACT_ATOMS: atom_id res chain seq x y z
N MET A 1 -9.96 18.39 -16.83
CA MET A 1 -10.61 17.80 -15.64
C MET A 1 -9.50 17.32 -14.74
N SER A 2 -9.55 17.64 -13.45
CA SER A 2 -8.62 17.08 -12.48
C SER A 2 -8.97 15.61 -12.24
N LEU A 3 -7.96 14.76 -12.06
CA LEU A 3 -8.17 13.36 -11.69
C LEU A 3 -8.89 13.27 -10.35
N THR A 4 -9.77 12.29 -10.21
CA THR A 4 -10.37 11.91 -8.93
C THR A 4 -9.30 11.28 -8.03
N LYS A 5 -9.49 11.32 -6.71
CA LYS A 5 -8.60 10.64 -5.73
C LYS A 5 -8.39 9.16 -6.10
N GLU A 6 -9.45 8.51 -6.54
CA GLU A 6 -9.43 7.11 -6.96
C GLU A 6 -8.50 6.87 -8.16
N GLU A 7 -8.55 7.74 -9.17
CA GLU A 7 -7.68 7.68 -10.34
C GLU A 7 -6.20 7.97 -9.97
N VAL A 8 -5.96 8.94 -9.09
CA VAL A 8 -4.59 9.24 -8.59
C VAL A 8 -4.02 8.04 -7.85
N ASN A 9 -4.81 7.43 -6.96
CA ASN A 9 -4.35 6.26 -6.20
C ASN A 9 -4.13 5.03 -7.10
N LYS A 10 -4.99 4.85 -8.11
CA LYS A 10 -4.83 3.84 -9.17
C LYS A 10 -3.51 4.01 -9.93
N GLU A 11 -3.18 5.25 -10.29
CA GLU A 11 -1.95 5.58 -11.00
C GLU A 11 -0.71 5.30 -10.13
N ALA A 12 -0.75 5.64 -8.83
CA ALA A 12 0.33 5.35 -7.89
C ALA A 12 0.60 3.83 -7.78
N ILE A 13 -0.46 3.02 -7.61
CA ILE A 13 -0.33 1.56 -7.56
C ILE A 13 0.19 1.01 -8.90
N SER A 14 -0.36 1.47 -10.02
CA SER A 14 0.05 1.00 -11.36
C SER A 14 1.51 1.32 -11.64
N THR A 15 1.97 2.51 -11.23
CA THR A 15 3.37 2.93 -11.37
C THR A 15 4.28 2.08 -10.51
N PHE A 16 3.93 1.85 -9.24
CA PHE A 16 4.67 0.96 -8.35
C PHE A 16 4.77 -0.47 -8.92
N LEU A 17 3.68 -1.04 -9.41
CA LEU A 17 3.67 -2.38 -10.01
C LEU A 17 4.57 -2.44 -11.25
N ALA A 18 4.48 -1.44 -12.13
CA ALA A 18 5.32 -1.35 -13.31
C ALA A 18 6.82 -1.23 -12.95
N TYR A 19 7.15 -0.45 -11.93
CA TYR A 19 8.51 -0.32 -11.41
C TYR A 19 9.07 -1.67 -10.93
N ASN A 20 8.21 -2.50 -10.35
CA ASN A 20 8.56 -3.84 -9.89
C ASN A 20 8.51 -4.91 -11.00
N GLY A 21 8.16 -4.55 -12.24
CA GLY A 21 7.97 -5.50 -13.33
C GLY A 21 6.79 -6.46 -13.11
N ILE A 22 5.83 -6.08 -12.27
CA ILE A 22 4.64 -6.86 -11.93
C ILE A 22 3.50 -6.41 -12.83
N THR A 23 2.87 -7.35 -13.54
CA THR A 23 1.70 -7.01 -14.34
C THR A 23 0.46 -6.92 -13.44
N PRO A 24 -0.50 -6.05 -13.78
CA PRO A 24 -1.82 -5.99 -13.15
C PRO A 24 -2.44 -7.35 -12.78
N GLU A 25 -2.41 -8.32 -13.69
CA GLU A 25 -3.02 -9.65 -13.51
C GLU A 25 -2.30 -10.51 -12.46
N THR A 26 -0.98 -10.30 -12.33
CA THR A 26 -0.14 -11.02 -11.37
C THR A 26 -0.08 -10.33 -10.01
N ALA A 27 -0.50 -9.07 -9.92
CA ALA A 27 -0.57 -8.30 -8.68
C ALA A 27 -1.60 -8.85 -7.66
N MET A 28 -2.53 -9.69 -8.13
CA MET A 28 -3.41 -10.52 -7.30
C MET A 28 -2.67 -11.68 -6.59
N GLY A 29 -1.45 -11.99 -7.02
CA GLY A 29 -0.57 -13.00 -6.44
C GLY A 29 0.14 -12.51 -5.17
N TYR A 30 0.76 -13.44 -4.45
CA TYR A 30 1.47 -13.16 -3.21
C TYR A 30 2.94 -12.79 -3.51
N HIS A 31 3.19 -11.52 -3.81
CA HIS A 31 4.55 -10.98 -3.87
C HIS A 31 4.96 -10.47 -2.48
N LYS A 32 6.13 -10.89 -1.99
CA LYS A 32 6.64 -10.41 -0.69
C LYS A 32 7.42 -9.12 -0.90
N PHE A 33 7.01 -8.07 -0.19
CA PHE A 33 7.69 -6.79 -0.16
C PHE A 33 8.16 -6.50 1.25
N GLU A 34 9.17 -5.66 1.37
CA GLU A 34 9.48 -5.08 2.67
C GLU A 34 8.43 -4.00 2.98
N VAL A 35 7.71 -4.21 4.07
CA VAL A 35 6.64 -3.32 4.53
C VAL A 35 7.00 -2.73 5.87
N ALA A 36 6.94 -1.40 5.98
CA ALA A 36 7.12 -0.69 7.24
C ALA A 36 5.86 0.08 7.61
N TYR A 37 5.47 0.01 8.88
CA TYR A 37 4.28 0.67 9.41
C TYR A 37 4.66 1.70 10.47
N HIS A 38 4.06 2.87 10.37
CA HIS A 38 4.28 3.99 11.27
C HIS A 38 2.94 4.50 11.80
N VAL A 39 2.90 4.83 13.09
CA VAL A 39 1.80 5.56 13.72
C VAL A 39 2.36 6.87 14.26
N GLY A 40 1.84 7.99 13.77
CA GLY A 40 2.51 9.28 13.90
C GLY A 40 3.94 9.22 13.37
N ASP A 41 4.90 9.62 14.19
CA ASP A 41 6.33 9.61 13.86
C ASP A 41 7.05 8.32 14.27
N THR A 42 6.35 7.36 14.89
CA THR A 42 6.95 6.14 15.43
C THR A 42 6.81 4.98 14.46
N ARG A 43 7.94 4.35 14.10
CA ARG A 43 7.93 3.08 13.37
C ARG A 43 7.52 1.95 14.31
N ILE A 44 6.45 1.26 13.97
CA ILE A 44 5.94 0.13 14.75
C ILE A 44 6.61 -1.17 14.30
N PHE A 45 6.71 -1.43 13.00
CA PHE A 45 7.45 -2.59 12.47
C PHE A 45 8.05 -2.35 11.08
N ARG A 46 8.88 -3.31 10.65
CA ARG A 46 9.43 -3.45 9.30
C ARG A 46 9.66 -4.94 9.02
N GLU A 47 8.94 -5.52 8.07
CA GLU A 47 8.99 -6.97 7.78
C GLU A 47 8.77 -7.29 6.30
N MET A 48 9.29 -8.44 5.86
CA MET A 48 8.99 -8.99 4.54
C MET A 48 7.65 -9.75 4.57
N THR A 49 6.59 -9.14 4.05
CA THR A 49 5.24 -9.72 4.02
C THR A 49 4.70 -9.77 2.59
N PRO A 50 3.88 -10.76 2.24
CA PRO A 50 3.08 -10.70 1.04
C PRO A 50 2.20 -9.46 1.02
N VAL A 51 2.07 -8.87 -0.15
CA VAL A 51 1.13 -7.78 -0.44
C VAL A 51 0.34 -8.17 -1.68
N ILE A 52 -0.98 -8.11 -1.58
CA ILE A 52 -1.89 -8.36 -2.70
C ILE A 52 -2.51 -7.02 -3.12
N PHE A 53 -2.38 -6.68 -4.40
CA PHE A 53 -3.05 -5.53 -5.00
C PHE A 53 -4.25 -6.03 -5.79
N ASN A 54 -5.45 -5.91 -5.21
CA ASN A 54 -6.67 -6.18 -5.94
C ASN A 54 -7.05 -4.97 -6.78
N ILE A 55 -6.97 -5.06 -8.11
CA ILE A 55 -7.14 -3.91 -9.01
C ILE A 55 -8.30 -4.09 -10.01
N HIS A 56 -9.00 -5.23 -9.98
CA HIS A 56 -10.01 -5.58 -10.98
C HIS A 56 -11.41 -5.03 -10.68
N THR A 57 -11.62 -4.55 -9.46
CA THR A 57 -12.88 -3.96 -9.02
C THR A 57 -12.76 -2.44 -9.07
N PRO A 58 -13.60 -1.74 -9.85
CA PRO A 58 -13.50 -0.29 -10.02
C PRO A 58 -13.57 0.47 -8.70
N SER A 59 -14.35 -0.02 -7.73
CA SER A 59 -14.61 0.64 -6.44
C SER A 59 -13.80 0.08 -5.26
N ASP A 60 -13.09 -1.04 -5.45
CA ASP A 60 -12.50 -1.82 -4.36
C ASP A 60 -11.05 -2.16 -4.66
N ILE A 61 -10.29 -1.21 -5.23
CA ILE A 61 -8.85 -1.47 -5.26
C ILE A 61 -8.36 -1.54 -3.84
N ASN A 62 -7.86 -2.72 -3.47
CA ASN A 62 -7.53 -3.05 -2.11
C ASN A 62 -6.10 -3.54 -2.03
N VAL A 63 -5.37 -3.05 -1.05
CA VAL A 63 -4.08 -3.61 -0.66
C VAL A 63 -4.31 -4.47 0.56
N VAL A 64 -3.94 -5.75 0.47
CA VAL A 64 -4.13 -6.74 1.53
C VAL A 64 -2.78 -7.25 2.02
N LEU A 65 -2.63 -7.32 3.34
CA LEU A 65 -1.44 -7.80 4.06
C LEU A 65 -1.79 -9.10 4.81
N PRO A 66 -1.84 -10.25 4.12
CA PRO A 66 -2.49 -11.47 4.64
C PRO A 66 -1.69 -12.21 5.74
N GLU A 67 -0.37 -12.07 5.78
CA GLU A 67 0.46 -12.69 6.83
C GLU A 67 0.48 -11.86 8.13
N ILE A 68 0.04 -10.60 8.07
CA ILE A 68 -0.09 -9.74 9.25
C ILE A 68 -1.45 -10.01 9.86
N ASN A 69 -1.48 -10.83 10.90
CA ASN A 69 -2.69 -11.07 11.69
C ASN A 69 -2.53 -10.41 13.05
N ASP A 70 -2.54 -9.09 13.03
CA ASP A 70 -2.20 -8.29 14.20
C ASP A 70 -3.32 -7.30 14.53
N ILE A 71 -3.64 -7.24 15.83
CA ILE A 71 -4.74 -6.46 16.37
C ILE A 71 -4.51 -4.95 16.25
N GLU A 72 -3.27 -4.49 16.10
CA GLU A 72 -2.88 -3.07 16.05
C GLU A 72 -2.76 -2.51 14.62
N PHE A 73 -3.00 -3.32 13.58
CA PHE A 73 -2.71 -2.96 12.19
C PHE A 73 -3.90 -3.07 11.25
N GLU A 74 -3.92 -2.16 10.28
CA GLU A 74 -4.85 -2.23 9.15
C GLU A 74 -4.28 -3.15 8.07
N THR A 75 -4.98 -4.25 7.81
CA THR A 75 -4.52 -5.31 6.90
C THR A 75 -5.27 -5.32 5.57
N GLN A 76 -6.32 -4.49 5.45
CA GLN A 76 -7.10 -4.28 4.24
C GLN A 76 -7.30 -2.78 4.02
N LEU A 77 -6.67 -2.24 3.00
CA LEU A 77 -6.62 -0.81 2.70
C LEU A 77 -7.41 -0.56 1.42
N LYS A 78 -8.36 0.38 1.46
CA LYS A 78 -9.20 0.75 0.32
C LYS A 78 -8.70 2.05 -0.30
N ILE A 79 -8.50 2.08 -1.62
CA ILE A 79 -8.04 3.30 -2.30
C ILE A 79 -8.97 4.52 -2.13
N THR A 80 -10.23 4.32 -1.77
CA THR A 80 -11.17 5.42 -1.53
C THR A 80 -10.94 6.09 -0.18
N GLN A 81 -10.41 5.34 0.79
CA GLN A 81 -10.20 5.79 2.17
C GLN A 81 -8.79 6.37 2.33
N GLN A 82 -7.75 5.64 1.92
CA GLN A 82 -6.38 6.09 2.09
C GLN A 82 -5.88 6.94 0.91
N ASN A 83 -4.78 7.67 1.13
CA ASN A 83 -4.04 8.35 0.07
C ASN A 83 -2.83 7.51 -0.33
N PHE A 84 -2.68 7.25 -1.62
CA PHE A 84 -1.59 6.47 -2.17
C PHE A 84 -0.66 7.41 -2.96
N HIS A 85 0.63 7.25 -2.74
CA HIS A 85 1.66 8.01 -3.43
C HIS A 85 2.84 7.08 -3.71
N PHE A 86 3.30 7.05 -4.95
CA PHE A 86 4.56 6.38 -5.27
C PHE A 86 5.69 7.43 -5.19
N ASP A 87 6.60 7.21 -4.25
CA ASP A 87 7.84 7.97 -4.07
C ASP A 87 8.91 7.30 -4.93
N ASP A 88 9.22 7.93 -6.06
CA ASP A 88 10.16 7.44 -7.06
C ASP A 88 11.63 7.55 -6.59
N ASP A 89 11.96 8.56 -5.78
CA ASP A 89 13.29 8.72 -5.20
C ASP A 89 13.65 7.58 -4.24
N ASN A 90 12.66 7.07 -3.49
CA ASN A 90 12.83 5.97 -2.54
C ASN A 90 12.26 4.63 -3.03
N GLU A 91 11.81 4.55 -4.28
CA GLU A 91 11.19 3.37 -4.90
C GLU A 91 10.11 2.73 -4.01
N THR A 92 9.29 3.55 -3.35
CA THR A 92 8.39 3.12 -2.28
C THR A 92 6.96 3.57 -2.54
N LEU A 93 6.01 2.63 -2.44
CA LEU A 93 4.60 2.97 -2.37
C LEU A 93 4.24 3.38 -0.94
N VAL A 94 3.84 4.63 -0.77
CA VAL A 94 3.43 5.25 0.47
C VAL A 94 1.90 5.26 0.55
N ILE A 95 1.36 4.71 1.63
CA ILE A 95 -0.08 4.71 1.93
C ILE A 95 -0.30 5.45 3.24
N ILE A 96 -1.08 6.54 3.20
CA ILE A 96 -1.39 7.35 4.39
C ILE A 96 -2.88 7.21 4.70
N GLY A 97 -3.19 6.93 5.96
CA GLY A 97 -4.55 6.91 6.47
C GLY A 97 -4.68 7.69 7.79
N ASP A 98 -5.83 8.30 7.98
CA ASP A 98 -6.23 9.07 9.17
C ASP A 98 -7.43 8.45 9.89
N GLU A 99 -8.19 7.58 9.23
CA GLU A 99 -9.34 6.85 9.78
C GLU A 99 -9.00 5.41 10.19
N SER A 100 -7.97 5.23 11.03
CA SER A 100 -7.65 3.89 11.56
C SER A 100 -8.73 3.41 12.53
N THR A 101 -9.11 2.14 12.41
CA THR A 101 -9.96 1.45 13.39
C THR A 101 -9.16 0.87 14.56
N LYS A 102 -7.82 0.90 14.47
CA LYS A 102 -6.90 0.25 15.42
C LYS A 102 -6.17 1.21 16.34
N HIS A 103 -5.96 2.46 15.92
CA HIS A 103 -5.24 3.46 16.71
C HIS A 103 -5.77 4.88 16.48
N ASN A 104 -5.55 5.77 17.44
CA ASN A 104 -6.14 7.12 17.47
C ASN A 104 -5.28 8.21 16.81
N GLN A 105 -4.41 7.83 15.87
CA GLN A 105 -3.45 8.73 15.21
C GLN A 105 -3.38 8.39 13.72
N ASN A 106 -2.85 9.30 12.92
CA ASN A 106 -2.55 9.02 11.52
C ASN A 106 -1.50 7.91 11.42
N TYR A 107 -1.62 7.08 10.39
CA TYR A 107 -0.65 6.05 10.07
C TYR A 107 -0.11 6.20 8.67
N LYS A 108 1.07 5.62 8.47
CA LYS A 108 1.74 5.52 7.19
C LYS A 108 2.29 4.12 7.00
N ILE A 109 2.01 3.55 5.84
CA ILE A 109 2.53 2.26 5.39
C ILE A 109 3.48 2.54 4.24
N LEU A 110 4.66 1.96 4.31
CA LEU A 110 5.69 2.03 3.28
C LEU A 110 5.83 0.63 2.71
N ILE A 111 5.68 0.48 1.40
CA ILE A 111 5.90 -0.77 0.68
C ILE A 111 7.05 -0.53 -0.28
N HIS A 112 8.20 -1.09 0.05
CA HIS A 112 9.44 -0.93 -0.68
C HIS A 112 9.47 -1.83 -1.92
N SER A 113 10.01 -1.34 -3.03
CA SER A 113 10.20 -2.14 -4.25
C SER A 113 11.15 -3.32 -4.03
N LEU A 114 10.97 -4.38 -4.81
CA LEU A 114 11.75 -5.62 -4.78
C LEU A 114 13.24 -5.43 -5.12
N TYR A 115 13.56 -4.34 -5.83
CA TYR A 115 14.90 -4.06 -6.36
C TYR A 115 15.68 -3.01 -5.56
N LEU A 116 15.23 -2.68 -4.35
CA LEU A 116 16.01 -1.89 -3.39
C LEU A 116 17.26 -2.69 -2.96
N ASP A 117 18.32 -2.60 -3.77
CA ASP A 117 19.70 -2.99 -3.44
C ASP A 117 20.43 -1.84 -2.70
#